data_AF-A0A355FC11-F1
#
_entry.id   AF-A0A355FC11-F1
#
_cell.length_a   1.000
_cell.length_b   1.000
_cell.length_c   1.000
_cell.angle_alpha   90.00
_cell.angle_beta   90.00
_cell.angle_gamma   90.00
#
_symmetry.space_group_name_H-M   'P 1'
#
loop_
_entity.id
_entity.type
_entity.pdbx_description
1 polymer ?
#
loop_
_entity_poly.entity_id
_entity_poly.type
_entity_poly.pdbx_seq_one_letter_code
_entity_poly.pdbx_strand_id
1 'polypeptide(L)'
;MARPTILLLDPRADRLHGLSHHLAADGYEVVPLADAAQGRRFARGLGAALTVATTEALQSLPDPAGLLAELAATADGDERTLVVLGNRPEEEEDLPETAEFLVAAGLRIDEIARRVRLVLLGRELNLDPDASLTALLGDLSRTPLFDLLRGLGAAGVSGKLELRGGALLLERGKVVAVAAGAARGSKAFCRLGRLHEGPVKLMPGDLAAGAAREIDEDLGTLIFAAIEDSLGELPDPRLRLELDIKPAFFSTVFTPVQQQILGLIQRGATAQQVLDGVPAHDGAIAQEIQHLTGLGVLLCKEPEAQVRIVTDSTSDLPPDLARAHGITVVPLTVAFGKQIYRDRIDLQPGQFYPLLTRSKDHPASAPPPAAEFAPLFRNLLDQGHEVVSLHISSLLSKTFENATAAAQTELARTGGTRRLAVLDTGQVSAGLCLLALFAARMAARSEPAERIVRRLRDMAPRVHTLFVVDTLEYLARGGRIGRARALLGGLLRIKPILGVVDGEVTPLGQARGGRNAQPRLLEVLAERIDVRKPLIAAIGHADVPAQADRLERTLRERFQVIEALAVEVGPAVGANAGPGFVGVSAFQPTEAEAGLIAPL
;
A
#
# COMPACT_ATOMS: atom_id res chain seq x y z
N MET A 1 -25.20 2.80 -15.86
CA MET A 1 -25.93 3.49 -14.79
C MET A 1 -26.29 4.90 -15.26
N ALA A 2 -27.36 5.51 -14.75
CA ALA A 2 -27.63 6.92 -15.01
C ALA A 2 -26.53 7.76 -14.34
N ARG A 3 -25.91 8.69 -15.07
CA ARG A 3 -24.86 9.55 -14.54
C ARG A 3 -25.47 10.56 -13.55
N PRO A 4 -24.76 10.93 -12.47
CA PRO A 4 -25.28 11.90 -11.50
C PRO A 4 -25.43 13.28 -12.14
N THR A 5 -26.44 14.04 -11.69
CA THR A 5 -26.63 15.45 -12.05
C THR A 5 -25.52 16.28 -11.40
N ILE A 6 -24.92 17.19 -12.18
CA ILE A 6 -23.87 18.11 -11.71
C ILE A 6 -24.47 19.49 -11.48
N LEU A 7 -24.41 19.98 -10.25
CA LEU A 7 -24.74 21.35 -9.91
C LEU A 7 -23.48 22.20 -10.05
N LEU A 8 -23.45 23.13 -11.01
CA LEU A 8 -22.29 23.97 -11.29
C LEU A 8 -22.55 25.42 -10.87
N LEU A 9 -21.81 25.90 -9.88
CA LEU A 9 -21.93 27.22 -9.27
C LEU A 9 -20.72 28.09 -9.64
N ASP A 10 -20.94 29.01 -10.57
CA ASP A 10 -19.88 29.88 -11.08
C ASP A 10 -20.43 31.24 -11.51
N PRO A 11 -19.98 32.36 -10.92
CA PRO A 11 -20.45 33.69 -11.28
C PRO A 11 -19.93 34.14 -12.65
N ARG A 12 -18.91 33.48 -13.22
CA ARG A 12 -18.34 33.84 -14.52
C ARG A 12 -19.05 33.09 -15.66
N ALA A 13 -19.80 33.81 -16.48
CA ALA A 13 -20.65 33.24 -17.53
C ALA A 13 -19.89 32.42 -18.59
N ASP A 14 -18.68 32.84 -18.95
CA ASP A 14 -17.82 32.17 -19.92
C ASP A 14 -17.32 30.80 -19.41
N ARG A 15 -16.83 30.76 -18.17
CA ARG A 15 -16.38 29.53 -17.51
C ARG A 15 -17.56 28.60 -17.21
N LEU A 16 -18.67 29.14 -16.73
CA LEU A 16 -19.92 28.40 -16.50
C LEU A 16 -20.38 27.71 -17.79
N HIS A 17 -20.47 28.45 -18.90
CA HIS A 17 -20.89 27.90 -20.19
C HIS A 17 -19.91 26.84 -20.72
N GLY A 18 -18.60 27.13 -20.67
CA GLY A 18 -17.58 26.21 -21.16
C GLY A 18 -17.54 24.90 -20.38
N LEU A 19 -17.58 24.96 -19.04
CA LEU A 19 -17.62 23.77 -18.19
C LEU A 19 -18.90 22.97 -18.42
N SER A 20 -20.07 23.62 -18.50
CA SER A 20 -21.32 22.95 -18.81
C SER A 20 -21.28 22.23 -20.16
N HIS A 21 -20.73 22.87 -21.20
CA HIS A 21 -20.59 22.25 -22.52
C HIS A 21 -19.70 21.00 -22.46
N HIS A 22 -18.52 21.09 -21.85
CA HIS A 22 -17.60 19.95 -21.77
C HIS A 22 -18.18 18.79 -20.96
N LEU A 23 -18.79 19.06 -19.80
CA LEU A 23 -19.40 18.02 -18.96
C LEU A 23 -20.63 17.39 -19.64
N ALA A 24 -21.46 18.18 -20.30
CA ALA A 24 -22.63 17.68 -21.04
C ALA A 24 -22.23 16.84 -22.26
N ALA A 25 -21.12 17.17 -22.95
CA ALA A 25 -20.62 16.41 -24.09
C ALA A 25 -20.27 14.95 -23.74
N ASP A 26 -19.95 14.68 -22.47
CA ASP A 26 -19.72 13.32 -21.99
C ASP A 26 -20.99 12.62 -21.51
N GLY A 27 -22.14 13.29 -21.50
CA GLY A 27 -23.42 12.71 -21.10
C GLY A 27 -23.81 12.93 -19.64
N TYR A 28 -23.21 13.92 -18.95
CA TYR A 28 -23.70 14.37 -17.64
C TYR A 28 -24.86 15.37 -17.81
N GLU A 29 -25.86 15.28 -16.93
CA GLU A 29 -26.87 16.34 -16.79
C GLU A 29 -26.27 17.47 -15.95
N VAL A 30 -26.13 18.67 -16.51
CA VAL A 30 -25.51 19.81 -15.84
C VAL A 30 -26.55 20.89 -15.58
N VAL A 31 -26.63 21.34 -14.32
CA VAL A 31 -27.47 22.46 -13.88
C VAL A 31 -26.57 23.66 -13.59
N PRO A 32 -26.38 24.58 -14.57
CA PRO A 32 -25.55 25.77 -14.39
C PRO A 32 -26.29 26.84 -13.60
N LEU A 33 -25.65 27.39 -12.57
CA LEU A 33 -26.21 28.42 -11.71
C LEU A 33 -25.17 29.53 -11.48
N ALA A 34 -25.53 30.76 -11.89
CA ALA A 34 -24.72 31.95 -11.63
C ALA A 34 -24.98 32.55 -10.23
N ASP A 35 -26.13 32.22 -9.63
CA ASP A 35 -26.58 32.72 -8.33
C ASP A 35 -26.53 31.60 -7.27
N ALA A 36 -25.67 31.78 -6.27
CA ALA A 36 -25.49 30.79 -5.22
C ALA A 36 -26.70 30.69 -4.26
N ALA A 37 -27.59 31.69 -4.20
CA ALA A 37 -28.88 31.57 -3.50
C ALA A 37 -29.85 30.61 -4.21
N GLN A 38 -29.87 30.62 -5.54
CA GLN A 38 -30.54 29.59 -6.33
C GLN A 38 -29.86 28.23 -6.16
N GLY A 39 -28.52 28.21 -6.12
CA GLY A 39 -27.71 27.04 -5.78
C GLY A 39 -28.19 26.33 -4.52
N ARG A 40 -28.35 27.08 -3.44
CA ARG A 40 -28.84 26.57 -2.15
C ARG A 40 -30.25 25.95 -2.25
N ARG A 41 -31.14 26.53 -3.04
CA ARG A 41 -32.51 25.99 -3.25
C ARG A 41 -32.50 24.70 -4.06
N PHE A 42 -31.73 24.66 -5.15
CA PHE A 42 -31.60 23.47 -6.00
C PHE A 42 -30.90 22.32 -5.27
N ALA A 43 -29.84 22.62 -4.51
CA ALA A 43 -29.14 21.64 -3.70
C ALA A 43 -30.06 20.96 -2.67
N ARG A 44 -31.10 21.64 -2.15
CA ARG A 44 -32.06 21.00 -1.22
C ARG A 44 -33.04 20.02 -1.89
N GLY A 45 -33.26 20.16 -3.20
CA GLY A 45 -34.19 19.32 -3.97
C GLY A 45 -33.52 18.24 -4.84
N LEU A 46 -32.21 18.36 -5.08
CA LEU A 46 -31.40 17.37 -5.80
C LEU A 46 -30.86 16.34 -4.80
N GLY A 47 -30.96 15.04 -5.11
CA GLY A 47 -30.44 13.96 -4.25
C GLY A 47 -28.91 13.88 -4.21
N ALA A 48 -28.35 12.74 -4.62
CA ALA A 48 -26.91 12.52 -4.76
C ALA A 48 -26.35 13.28 -5.99
N ALA A 49 -26.15 14.58 -5.84
CA ALA A 49 -25.56 15.45 -6.87
C ALA A 49 -24.09 15.76 -6.53
N LEU A 50 -23.23 15.79 -7.54
CA LEU A 50 -21.92 16.44 -7.45
C LEU A 50 -22.15 17.94 -7.49
N THR A 51 -21.60 18.66 -6.52
CA THR A 51 -21.56 20.13 -6.57
C THR A 51 -20.17 20.60 -6.92
N VAL A 52 -20.07 21.43 -7.95
CA VAL A 52 -18.84 22.13 -8.32
C VAL A 52 -19.06 23.62 -8.06
N ALA A 53 -18.29 24.21 -7.17
CA ALA A 53 -18.41 25.62 -6.81
C ALA A 53 -17.06 26.33 -6.95
N THR A 54 -17.05 27.59 -7.35
CA THR A 54 -15.82 28.39 -7.31
C THR A 54 -15.67 29.09 -5.96
N THR A 55 -14.43 29.36 -5.52
CA THR A 55 -14.21 30.16 -4.30
C THR A 55 -14.85 31.54 -4.41
N GLU A 56 -14.85 32.12 -5.61
CA GLU A 56 -15.56 33.36 -5.97
C GLU A 56 -17.07 33.26 -5.72
N ALA A 57 -17.72 32.16 -6.16
CA ALA A 57 -19.14 31.93 -5.92
C ALA A 57 -19.45 31.87 -4.41
N LEU A 58 -18.61 31.16 -3.66
CA LEU A 58 -18.78 30.95 -2.22
C LEU A 58 -18.60 32.25 -1.42
N GLN A 59 -17.59 33.06 -1.77
CA GLN A 59 -17.28 34.33 -1.09
C GLN A 59 -18.31 35.43 -1.36
N SER A 60 -19.08 35.33 -2.45
CA SER A 60 -20.12 36.32 -2.78
C SER A 60 -21.33 36.29 -1.83
N LEU A 61 -21.35 35.38 -0.86
CA LEU A 61 -22.49 35.11 0.02
C LEU A 61 -22.32 35.64 1.45
N PRO A 62 -23.44 35.89 2.17
CA PRO A 62 -23.41 36.33 3.57
C PRO A 62 -22.92 35.24 4.55
N ASP A 63 -23.11 33.96 4.21
CA ASP A 63 -22.72 32.80 5.04
C ASP A 63 -22.12 31.67 4.17
N PRO A 64 -20.85 31.79 3.75
CA PRO A 64 -20.18 30.80 2.92
C PRO A 64 -20.00 29.45 3.63
N ALA A 65 -19.70 29.47 4.94
CA ALA A 65 -19.48 28.27 5.73
C ALA A 65 -20.77 27.44 5.90
N GLY A 66 -21.91 28.10 6.12
CA GLY A 66 -23.20 27.43 6.18
C GLY A 66 -23.62 26.81 4.84
N LEU A 67 -23.32 27.47 3.72
CA LEU A 67 -23.57 26.88 2.39
C LEU A 67 -22.64 25.70 2.11
N LEU A 68 -21.35 25.81 2.40
CA LEU A 68 -20.39 24.71 2.25
C LEU A 68 -20.84 23.46 3.00
N ALA A 69 -21.31 23.63 4.25
CA ALA A 69 -21.88 22.55 5.04
C ALA A 69 -23.15 21.96 4.38
N GLU A 70 -24.06 22.79 3.85
CA GLU A 70 -25.27 22.31 3.14
C GLU A 70 -24.95 21.61 1.81
N LEU A 71 -23.91 22.05 1.10
CA LEU A 71 -23.49 21.46 -0.17
C LEU A 71 -22.74 20.13 0.02
N ALA A 72 -22.04 19.98 1.14
CA ALA A 72 -21.35 18.74 1.51
C ALA A 72 -22.28 17.68 2.15
N ALA A 73 -23.42 18.08 2.74
CA ALA A 73 -24.33 17.19 3.45
C ALA A 73 -25.55 16.74 2.62
N THR A 74 -26.04 15.51 2.84
CA THR A 74 -27.38 15.06 2.42
C THR A 74 -28.34 14.95 3.62
N ALA A 75 -29.64 14.86 3.35
CA ALA A 75 -30.68 14.65 4.36
C ALA A 75 -30.66 13.25 5.00
N ASP A 76 -30.04 12.25 4.35
CA ASP A 76 -29.99 10.84 4.78
C ASP A 76 -28.61 10.41 5.33
N GLY A 77 -27.64 11.33 5.41
CA GLY A 77 -26.32 11.05 6.00
C GLY A 77 -25.26 10.51 5.03
N ASP A 78 -25.57 10.36 3.74
CA ASP A 78 -24.57 10.14 2.69
C ASP A 78 -23.81 11.45 2.37
N GLU A 79 -22.53 11.36 2.00
CA GLU A 79 -21.73 12.53 1.62
C GLU A 79 -22.02 12.97 0.16
N ARG A 80 -22.28 14.27 -0.02
CA ARG A 80 -22.24 14.89 -1.35
C ARG A 80 -20.80 15.18 -1.69
N THR A 81 -20.44 14.90 -2.94
CA THR A 81 -19.13 15.26 -3.44
C THR A 81 -19.14 16.75 -3.76
N LEU A 82 -18.28 17.51 -3.08
CA LEU A 82 -18.09 18.93 -3.30
C LEU A 82 -16.69 19.15 -3.88
N VAL A 83 -16.63 19.75 -5.06
CA VAL A 83 -15.39 20.20 -5.70
C VAL A 83 -15.36 21.72 -5.69
N VAL A 84 -14.35 22.29 -5.03
CA VAL A 84 -14.13 23.72 -4.98
C VAL A 84 -13.01 24.12 -5.94
N LEU A 85 -13.34 24.99 -6.89
CA LEU A 85 -12.41 25.57 -7.86
C LEU A 85 -11.88 26.90 -7.30
N GLY A 86 -10.62 26.91 -6.89
CA GLY A 86 -9.94 28.11 -6.39
C GLY A 86 -8.84 28.61 -7.30
N ASN A 87 -8.27 29.75 -6.95
CA ASN A 87 -7.18 30.36 -7.72
C ASN A 87 -5.79 30.06 -7.11
N ARG A 88 -5.70 29.87 -5.80
CA ARG A 88 -4.45 29.62 -5.09
C ARG A 88 -4.56 28.42 -4.14
N PRO A 89 -3.47 27.66 -3.92
CA PRO A 89 -3.46 26.54 -2.97
C PRO A 89 -3.89 26.92 -1.55
N GLU A 90 -3.57 28.14 -1.11
CA GLU A 90 -3.90 28.60 0.26
C GLU A 90 -5.42 28.67 0.52
N GLU A 91 -6.23 28.81 -0.53
CA GLU A 91 -7.71 28.85 -0.40
C GLU A 91 -8.30 27.49 0.04
N GLU A 92 -7.53 26.41 -0.07
CA GLU A 92 -7.91 25.07 0.40
C GLU A 92 -7.99 24.99 1.93
N GLU A 93 -7.19 25.79 2.64
CA GLU A 93 -7.04 25.70 4.11
C GLU A 93 -8.34 25.97 4.87
N ASP A 94 -9.20 26.83 4.30
CA ASP A 94 -10.48 27.24 4.88
C ASP A 94 -11.64 26.27 4.53
N LEU A 95 -11.37 25.25 3.72
CA LEU A 95 -12.39 24.30 3.26
C LEU A 95 -12.54 23.09 4.19
N PRO A 96 -13.77 22.54 4.33
CA PRO A 96 -13.99 21.31 5.09
C PRO A 96 -13.15 20.16 4.51
N GLU A 97 -12.74 19.19 5.34
CA GLU A 97 -11.89 18.06 4.91
C GLU A 97 -12.54 17.20 3.82
N THR A 98 -13.88 17.20 3.75
CA THR A 98 -14.67 16.48 2.74
C THR A 98 -14.78 17.18 1.38
N ALA A 99 -14.28 18.42 1.28
CA ALA A 99 -14.23 19.13 0.01
C ALA A 99 -12.94 18.83 -0.75
N GLU A 100 -13.11 18.40 -1.99
CA GLU A 100 -12.04 18.34 -2.97
C GLU A 100 -11.72 19.74 -3.47
N PHE A 101 -10.45 20.07 -3.64
CA PHE A 101 -10.01 21.38 -4.08
C PHE A 101 -9.17 21.30 -5.35
N LEU A 102 -9.49 22.17 -6.31
CA LEU A 102 -8.75 22.31 -7.54
C LEU A 102 -8.27 23.75 -7.71
N VAL A 103 -6.95 23.92 -7.79
CA VAL A 103 -6.34 25.15 -8.28
C VAL A 103 -6.61 25.25 -9.78
N ALA A 104 -7.60 26.05 -10.15
CA ALA A 104 -8.05 26.24 -11.53
C ALA A 104 -7.27 27.34 -12.27
N ALA A 105 -6.52 28.18 -11.55
CA ALA A 105 -5.74 29.26 -12.15
C ALA A 105 -4.71 28.71 -13.15
N GLY A 106 -4.73 29.25 -14.38
CA GLY A 106 -3.83 28.84 -15.46
C GLY A 106 -4.23 27.55 -16.18
N LEU A 107 -5.29 26.85 -15.74
CA LEU A 107 -5.82 25.69 -16.45
C LEU A 107 -6.82 26.10 -17.52
N ARG A 108 -6.86 25.34 -18.62
CA ARG A 108 -7.91 25.48 -19.63
C ARG A 108 -9.24 24.90 -19.12
N ILE A 109 -10.35 25.34 -19.70
CA ILE A 109 -11.70 24.87 -19.28
C ILE A 109 -11.86 23.35 -19.48
N ASP A 110 -11.34 22.81 -20.58
CA ASP A 110 -11.39 21.36 -20.87
C ASP A 110 -10.58 20.54 -19.85
N GLU A 111 -9.46 21.10 -19.39
CA GLU A 111 -8.63 20.54 -18.33
C GLU A 111 -9.40 20.52 -17.00
N ILE A 112 -10.02 21.63 -16.61
CA ILE A 112 -10.84 21.71 -15.38
C ILE A 112 -11.98 20.69 -15.44
N ALA A 113 -12.71 20.62 -16.56
CA ALA A 113 -13.77 19.64 -16.76
C ALA A 113 -13.25 18.20 -16.67
N ARG A 114 -12.05 17.89 -17.17
CA ARG A 114 -11.43 16.57 -17.02
C ARG A 114 -11.17 16.21 -15.56
N ARG A 115 -10.65 17.15 -14.76
CA ARG A 115 -10.36 16.92 -13.34
C ARG A 115 -11.64 16.78 -12.50
N VAL A 116 -12.68 17.54 -12.81
CA VAL A 116 -14.00 17.37 -12.19
C VAL A 116 -14.60 15.99 -12.50
N ARG A 117 -14.51 15.52 -13.75
CA ARG A 117 -14.94 14.17 -14.14
C ARG A 117 -14.17 13.08 -13.42
N LEU A 118 -12.88 13.32 -13.15
CA LEU A 118 -12.05 12.38 -12.41
C LEU A 118 -12.63 12.09 -11.03
N VAL A 119 -13.04 13.14 -10.30
CA VAL A 119 -13.66 13.00 -8.98
C VAL A 119 -14.93 12.14 -9.03
N LEU A 120 -15.76 12.29 -10.06
CA LEU A 120 -16.96 11.46 -10.27
C LEU A 120 -16.60 10.00 -10.52
N LEU A 121 -15.65 9.77 -11.42
CA LEU A 121 -15.17 8.43 -11.74
C LEU A 121 -14.60 7.75 -10.49
N GLY A 122 -13.88 8.50 -9.65
CA GLY A 122 -13.39 8.03 -8.36
C GLY A 122 -14.51 7.48 -7.50
N ARG A 123 -15.55 8.28 -7.28
CA ARG A 123 -16.73 7.86 -6.51
C ARG A 123 -17.40 6.61 -7.09
N GLU A 124 -17.58 6.53 -8.41
CA GLU A 124 -18.19 5.37 -9.08
C GLU A 124 -17.36 4.09 -8.91
N LEU A 125 -16.03 4.22 -8.88
CA LEU A 125 -15.09 3.11 -8.75
C LEU A 125 -14.62 2.85 -7.31
N ASN A 126 -15.13 3.62 -6.34
CA ASN A 126 -14.68 3.62 -4.95
C ASN A 126 -13.16 3.87 -4.83
N LEU A 127 -12.68 4.85 -5.59
CA LEU A 127 -11.32 5.39 -5.55
C LEU A 127 -11.37 6.86 -5.13
N ASP A 128 -10.35 7.29 -4.40
CA ASP A 128 -10.20 8.65 -3.88
C ASP A 128 -9.32 9.46 -4.85
N PRO A 129 -9.65 10.71 -5.19
CA PRO A 129 -8.79 11.51 -6.05
C PRO A 129 -7.47 11.88 -5.37
N ASP A 130 -6.41 12.00 -6.15
CA ASP A 130 -5.16 12.57 -5.65
C ASP A 130 -5.30 14.09 -5.45
N ALA A 131 -4.41 14.69 -4.66
CA ALA A 131 -4.51 16.13 -4.33
C ALA A 131 -4.46 17.07 -5.55
N SER A 132 -3.96 16.63 -6.70
CA SER A 132 -3.94 17.44 -7.92
C SER A 132 -5.17 17.25 -8.83
N LEU A 133 -6.04 16.30 -8.46
CA LEU A 133 -7.16 15.80 -9.25
C LEU A 133 -6.74 15.36 -10.67
N THR A 134 -5.58 14.71 -10.79
CA THR A 134 -5.07 14.15 -12.05
C THR A 134 -4.97 12.63 -12.04
N ALA A 135 -5.04 12.01 -10.86
CA ALA A 135 -5.09 10.57 -10.67
C ALA A 135 -6.18 10.17 -9.66
N LEU A 136 -6.60 8.90 -9.70
CA LEU A 136 -7.42 8.25 -8.68
C LEU A 136 -6.58 7.23 -7.95
N LEU A 137 -6.75 7.16 -6.64
CA LEU A 137 -5.99 6.37 -5.69
C LEU A 137 -6.94 5.43 -4.95
N GLY A 138 -6.51 4.23 -4.64
CA GLY A 138 -7.33 3.31 -3.86
C GLY A 138 -6.58 2.06 -3.47
N ASP A 139 -7.32 1.04 -3.06
CA ASP A 139 -6.75 -0.24 -2.65
C ASP A 139 -7.57 -1.41 -3.23
N LEU A 140 -6.87 -2.45 -3.70
CA LEU A 140 -7.50 -3.64 -4.28
C LEU A 140 -8.35 -4.42 -3.28
N SER A 141 -8.12 -4.25 -1.99
CA SER A 141 -8.94 -4.85 -0.94
C SER A 141 -10.33 -4.22 -0.82
N ARG A 142 -10.48 -2.94 -1.21
CA ARG A 142 -11.76 -2.22 -1.30
C ARG A 142 -12.44 -2.47 -2.64
N THR A 143 -11.67 -2.45 -3.73
CA THR A 143 -12.16 -2.66 -5.09
C THR A 143 -11.27 -3.67 -5.80
N PRO A 144 -11.63 -4.98 -5.82
CA PRO A 144 -10.82 -6.02 -6.43
C PRO A 144 -10.48 -5.70 -7.89
N LEU A 145 -9.29 -6.10 -8.34
CA LEU A 145 -8.74 -5.71 -9.64
C LEU A 145 -9.72 -5.98 -10.79
N PHE A 146 -10.37 -7.15 -10.80
CA PHE A 146 -11.30 -7.51 -11.88
C PHE A 146 -12.58 -6.67 -11.86
N ASP A 147 -13.07 -6.28 -10.70
CA ASP A 147 -14.23 -5.40 -10.59
C ASP A 147 -13.87 -3.96 -10.97
N LEU A 148 -12.70 -3.51 -10.56
CA LEU A 148 -12.14 -2.22 -11.00
C LEU A 148 -12.01 -2.16 -12.52
N LEU A 149 -11.42 -3.19 -13.15
CA LEU A 149 -11.25 -3.26 -14.60
C LEU A 149 -12.59 -3.31 -15.35
N ARG A 150 -13.61 -3.99 -14.79
CA ARG A 150 -14.97 -3.97 -15.34
C ARG A 150 -15.59 -2.57 -15.25
N GLY A 151 -15.41 -1.88 -14.13
CA GLY A 151 -15.88 -0.51 -13.94
C GLY A 151 -15.22 0.47 -14.92
N LEU A 152 -13.89 0.39 -15.04
CA LEU A 152 -13.11 1.17 -16.01
C LEU A 152 -13.52 0.85 -17.46
N GLY A 153 -13.80 -0.42 -17.74
CA GLY A 153 -14.36 -0.90 -19.01
C GLY A 153 -15.71 -0.26 -19.33
N ALA A 154 -16.63 -0.27 -18.38
CA ALA A 154 -17.96 0.32 -18.51
C ALA A 154 -17.92 1.86 -18.65
N ALA A 155 -16.97 2.51 -17.98
CA ALA A 155 -16.73 3.95 -18.09
C ALA A 155 -15.94 4.36 -19.35
N GLY A 156 -15.39 3.41 -20.11
CA GLY A 156 -14.64 3.67 -21.34
C GLY A 156 -13.32 4.41 -21.09
N VAL A 157 -12.67 4.17 -19.95
CA VAL A 157 -11.49 4.94 -19.51
C VAL A 157 -10.25 4.57 -20.32
N SER A 158 -9.53 5.58 -20.80
CA SER A 158 -8.15 5.44 -21.28
C SER A 158 -7.18 5.94 -20.21
N GLY A 159 -6.02 5.30 -20.10
CA GLY A 159 -4.97 5.74 -19.19
C GLY A 159 -4.06 4.62 -18.71
N LYS A 160 -3.34 4.88 -17.62
CA LYS A 160 -2.45 3.92 -16.97
C LYS A 160 -3.00 3.56 -15.58
N LEU A 161 -3.06 2.27 -15.28
CA LEU A 161 -3.38 1.76 -13.95
C LEU A 161 -2.10 1.19 -13.33
N GLU A 162 -1.53 1.88 -12.35
CA GLU A 162 -0.37 1.42 -11.58
C GLU A 162 -0.84 0.59 -10.38
N LEU A 163 -0.17 -0.55 -10.18
CA LEU A 163 -0.42 -1.50 -9.10
C LEU A 163 0.92 -1.85 -8.44
N ARG A 164 0.86 -2.49 -7.27
CA ARG A 164 2.06 -3.07 -6.67
C ARG A 164 2.74 -4.03 -7.66
N GLY A 165 4.00 -3.76 -8.00
CA GLY A 165 4.81 -4.63 -8.84
C GLY A 165 4.56 -4.54 -10.35
N GLY A 166 3.67 -3.64 -10.82
CA GLY A 166 3.40 -3.50 -12.25
C GLY A 166 2.40 -2.41 -12.64
N ALA A 167 2.02 -2.40 -13.91
CA ALA A 167 1.01 -1.49 -14.43
C ALA A 167 0.29 -2.06 -15.65
N LEU A 168 -0.93 -1.59 -15.88
CA LEU A 168 -1.74 -1.86 -17.05
C LEU A 168 -1.96 -0.56 -17.85
N LEU A 169 -2.02 -0.67 -19.16
CA LEU A 169 -2.48 0.40 -20.05
C LEU A 169 -3.87 0.08 -20.54
N LEU A 170 -4.75 1.09 -20.48
CA LEU A 170 -6.14 1.02 -20.88
C LEU A 170 -6.37 1.95 -22.06
N GLU A 171 -7.06 1.45 -23.09
CA GLU A 171 -7.55 2.24 -24.21
C GLU A 171 -9.05 2.03 -24.34
N ARG A 172 -9.83 3.08 -24.07
CA ARG A 172 -11.31 3.05 -24.11
C ARG A 172 -11.89 1.87 -23.32
N GLY A 173 -11.35 1.62 -22.14
CA GLY A 173 -11.77 0.55 -21.24
C GLY A 173 -11.18 -0.83 -21.54
N LYS A 174 -10.37 -0.99 -22.60
CA LYS A 174 -9.71 -2.26 -22.94
C LYS A 174 -8.28 -2.29 -22.43
N VAL A 175 -7.85 -3.42 -21.87
CA VAL A 175 -6.45 -3.64 -21.50
C VAL A 175 -5.65 -3.87 -22.79
N VAL A 176 -4.69 -3.00 -23.08
CA VAL A 176 -3.89 -3.06 -24.33
C VAL A 176 -2.44 -3.43 -24.09
N ALA A 177 -1.92 -3.22 -22.89
CA ALA A 177 -0.58 -3.67 -22.49
C ALA A 177 -0.51 -3.84 -20.97
N VAL A 178 0.33 -4.75 -20.51
CA VAL A 178 0.53 -5.02 -19.08
C VAL A 178 1.99 -5.33 -18.82
N ALA A 179 2.52 -4.82 -17.71
CA ALA A 179 3.88 -5.11 -17.26
C ALA A 179 3.88 -5.46 -15.78
N ALA A 180 4.62 -6.50 -15.38
CA ALA A 180 4.78 -6.92 -14.01
C ALA A 180 6.19 -7.48 -13.79
N GLY A 181 7.07 -6.66 -13.19
CA GLY A 181 8.51 -6.92 -13.18
C GLY A 181 9.06 -7.04 -14.61
N ALA A 182 9.72 -8.17 -14.91
CA ALA A 182 10.22 -8.48 -16.25
C ALA A 182 9.14 -9.02 -17.22
N ALA A 183 7.98 -9.44 -16.71
CA ALA A 183 6.91 -9.99 -17.54
C ALA A 183 6.12 -8.89 -18.26
N ARG A 184 5.62 -9.25 -19.45
CA ARG A 184 4.77 -8.42 -20.32
C ARG A 184 3.52 -9.19 -20.78
N GLY A 185 2.53 -8.48 -21.34
CA GLY A 185 1.32 -9.07 -21.91
C GLY A 185 0.49 -9.91 -20.93
N SER A 186 -0.12 -10.99 -21.44
CA SER A 186 -1.04 -11.84 -20.65
C SER A 186 -0.39 -12.43 -19.39
N LYS A 187 0.91 -12.80 -19.45
CA LYS A 187 1.65 -13.32 -18.30
C LYS A 187 1.72 -12.28 -17.19
N ALA A 188 2.01 -11.04 -17.54
CA ALA A 188 2.02 -9.94 -16.59
C ALA A 188 0.62 -9.68 -16.02
N PHE A 189 -0.42 -9.79 -16.84
CA PHE A 189 -1.80 -9.72 -16.36
C PHE A 189 -2.10 -10.81 -15.31
N CYS A 190 -1.72 -12.06 -15.55
CA CYS A 190 -1.90 -13.15 -14.57
C CYS A 190 -1.17 -12.85 -13.24
N ARG A 191 0.06 -12.31 -13.29
CA ARG A 191 0.78 -11.88 -12.07
C ARG A 191 0.04 -10.82 -11.28
N LEU A 192 -0.46 -9.78 -11.95
CA LEU A 192 -1.24 -8.72 -11.30
C LEU A 192 -2.60 -9.23 -10.82
N GLY A 193 -3.20 -10.21 -11.50
CA GLY A 193 -4.44 -10.87 -11.12
C GLY A 193 -4.39 -11.62 -9.78
N ARG A 194 -3.18 -11.95 -9.29
CA ARG A 194 -2.96 -12.54 -7.96
C ARG A 194 -2.95 -11.51 -6.82
N LEU A 195 -2.96 -10.21 -7.14
CA LEU A 195 -3.03 -9.17 -6.13
C LEU A 195 -4.47 -9.08 -5.59
N HIS A 196 -4.62 -9.30 -4.29
CA HIS A 196 -5.91 -9.22 -3.58
C HIS A 196 -6.02 -7.96 -2.71
N GLU A 197 -4.91 -7.25 -2.53
CA GLU A 197 -4.76 -6.06 -1.69
C GLU A 197 -3.62 -5.20 -2.23
N GLY A 198 -3.59 -3.95 -1.78
CA GLY A 198 -2.51 -3.02 -2.02
C GLY A 198 -2.91 -1.84 -2.91
N PRO A 199 -2.06 -0.81 -2.92
CA PRO A 199 -2.40 0.47 -3.49
C PRO A 199 -2.55 0.40 -5.01
N VAL A 200 -3.51 1.18 -5.50
CA VAL A 200 -3.86 1.35 -6.90
C VAL A 200 -3.78 2.82 -7.23
N LYS A 201 -3.18 3.15 -8.37
CA LYS A 201 -3.19 4.50 -8.92
C LYS A 201 -3.59 4.49 -10.38
N LEU A 202 -4.77 5.02 -10.68
CA LEU A 202 -5.23 5.26 -12.04
C LEU A 202 -4.85 6.67 -12.46
N MET A 203 -4.17 6.79 -13.60
CA MET A 203 -3.85 8.05 -14.26
C MET A 203 -4.58 8.09 -15.61
N PRO A 204 -5.76 8.71 -15.70
CA PRO A 204 -6.49 8.81 -16.96
C PRO A 204 -5.80 9.72 -17.95
N GLY A 205 -5.89 9.37 -19.23
CA GLY A 205 -5.31 10.13 -20.31
C GLY A 205 -5.24 9.31 -21.58
N ASP A 206 -5.08 9.99 -22.70
CA ASP A 206 -4.83 9.31 -23.96
C ASP A 206 -3.44 8.67 -23.94
N LEU A 207 -3.37 7.43 -24.44
CA LEU A 207 -2.08 6.77 -24.63
C LEU A 207 -1.32 7.49 -25.74
N ALA A 208 0.00 7.63 -25.57
CA ALA A 208 0.84 8.23 -26.59
C ALA A 208 0.68 7.50 -27.93
N ALA A 209 0.63 8.24 -29.03
CA ALA A 209 0.57 7.67 -30.38
C ALA A 209 1.75 6.71 -30.58
N GLY A 210 1.45 5.42 -30.82
CA GLY A 210 2.47 4.37 -30.96
C GLY A 210 2.75 3.54 -29.71
N ALA A 211 1.96 3.68 -28.63
CA ALA A 211 1.99 2.70 -27.53
C ALA A 211 1.75 1.29 -28.09
N ALA A 212 2.72 0.39 -27.92
CA ALA A 212 2.64 -0.95 -28.44
C ALA A 212 1.47 -1.68 -27.77
N ARG A 213 0.51 -2.12 -28.57
CA ARG A 213 -0.53 -3.04 -28.12
C ARG A 213 0.11 -4.41 -27.99
N GLU A 214 0.18 -4.90 -26.76
CA GLU A 214 0.74 -6.20 -26.39
C GLU A 214 -0.36 -7.25 -26.17
N ILE A 215 -1.60 -6.80 -25.96
CA ILE A 215 -2.76 -7.64 -25.63
C ILE A 215 -3.89 -7.38 -26.63
N ASP A 216 -4.37 -8.45 -27.24
CA ASP A 216 -5.50 -8.43 -28.19
C ASP A 216 -6.75 -9.10 -27.63
N GLU A 217 -6.58 -9.94 -26.60
CA GLU A 217 -7.62 -10.66 -25.89
C GLU A 217 -8.61 -9.71 -25.18
N ASP A 218 -9.86 -10.13 -25.07
CA ASP A 218 -10.83 -9.40 -24.25
C ASP A 218 -10.62 -9.67 -22.74
N LEU A 219 -11.19 -8.77 -21.92
CA LEU A 219 -11.02 -8.83 -20.46
C LEU A 219 -11.52 -10.16 -19.87
N GLY A 220 -12.53 -10.80 -20.45
CA GLY A 220 -13.03 -12.10 -19.98
C GLY A 220 -11.99 -13.21 -20.15
N THR A 221 -11.34 -13.28 -21.32
CA THR A 221 -10.24 -14.22 -21.58
C THR A 221 -9.06 -13.99 -20.64
N LEU A 222 -8.66 -12.73 -20.42
CA LEU A 222 -7.57 -12.39 -19.50
C LEU A 222 -7.88 -12.80 -18.06
N ILE A 223 -9.10 -12.52 -17.58
CA ILE A 223 -9.54 -12.91 -16.23
C ILE A 223 -9.53 -14.43 -16.08
N PHE A 224 -10.01 -15.16 -17.08
CA PHE A 224 -10.01 -16.62 -17.05
C PHE A 224 -8.60 -17.18 -16.94
N ALA A 225 -7.67 -16.69 -17.78
CA ALA A 225 -6.26 -17.08 -17.73
C ALA A 225 -5.62 -16.77 -16.37
N ALA A 226 -5.91 -15.60 -15.78
CA ALA A 226 -5.39 -15.24 -14.46
C ALA A 226 -5.93 -16.15 -13.34
N ILE A 227 -7.19 -16.56 -13.42
CA ILE A 227 -7.78 -17.51 -12.47
C ILE A 227 -7.10 -18.87 -12.60
N GLU A 228 -6.96 -19.42 -13.81
CA GLU A 228 -6.26 -20.69 -14.03
C GLU A 228 -4.81 -20.66 -13.53
N ASP A 229 -4.09 -19.57 -13.83
CA ASP A 229 -2.70 -19.37 -13.40
C ASP A 229 -2.54 -19.25 -11.87
N SER A 230 -3.62 -18.92 -11.16
CA SER A 230 -3.64 -18.81 -9.69
C SER A 230 -3.92 -20.13 -8.96
N LEU A 231 -4.38 -21.17 -9.66
CA LEU A 231 -4.71 -22.47 -9.05
C LEU A 231 -3.48 -23.30 -8.67
N GLY A 232 -2.30 -23.00 -9.22
CA GLY A 232 -1.05 -23.70 -8.93
C GLY A 232 -0.25 -23.07 -7.79
N GLU A 233 0.42 -23.90 -6.99
CA GLU A 233 1.41 -23.43 -6.02
C GLU A 233 2.72 -23.04 -6.73
N LEU A 234 3.11 -21.77 -6.61
CA LEU A 234 4.40 -21.30 -7.12
C LEU A 234 5.55 -21.77 -6.21
N PRO A 235 6.70 -22.20 -6.77
CA PRO A 235 7.88 -22.55 -5.99
C PRO A 235 8.46 -21.31 -5.26
N ASP A 236 9.27 -21.53 -4.22
CA ASP A 236 10.06 -20.43 -3.63
C ASP A 236 10.90 -19.78 -4.75
N PRO A 237 10.75 -18.46 -5.00
CA PRO A 237 11.42 -17.78 -6.12
C PRO A 237 12.95 -17.88 -6.06
N ARG A 238 13.53 -18.14 -4.89
CA ARG A 238 14.98 -18.21 -4.67
C ARG A 238 15.54 -19.62 -4.82
N LEU A 239 14.68 -20.63 -4.95
CA LEU A 239 15.08 -22.02 -5.12
C LEU A 239 15.98 -22.14 -6.34
N ARG A 240 17.21 -22.65 -6.18
CA ARG A 240 18.09 -22.95 -7.32
C ARG A 240 17.65 -24.25 -7.95
N LEU A 241 17.41 -24.21 -9.25
CA LEU A 241 17.04 -25.37 -10.03
C LEU A 241 18.30 -25.90 -10.70
N GLU A 242 18.56 -27.19 -10.56
CA GLU A 242 19.68 -27.90 -11.18
C GLU A 242 19.20 -29.10 -11.98
N LEU A 243 19.93 -29.43 -13.04
CA LEU A 243 19.59 -30.53 -13.92
C LEU A 243 20.29 -31.80 -13.45
N ASP A 244 19.53 -32.89 -13.29
CA ASP A 244 20.05 -34.21 -12.91
C ASP A 244 20.12 -35.11 -14.15
N ILE A 245 21.32 -35.25 -14.72
CA ILE A 245 21.55 -36.04 -15.93
C ILE A 245 21.64 -37.52 -15.55
N LYS A 246 20.48 -38.16 -15.34
CA LYS A 246 20.31 -39.58 -15.03
C LYS A 246 19.49 -40.29 -16.11
N PRO A 247 19.30 -41.63 -16.06
CA PRO A 247 18.56 -42.35 -17.10
C PRO A 247 17.17 -41.76 -17.43
N ALA A 248 16.46 -41.24 -16.42
CA ALA A 248 15.19 -40.55 -16.59
C ALA A 248 15.24 -39.36 -17.56
N PHE A 249 16.36 -38.61 -17.59
CA PHE A 249 16.55 -37.51 -18.52
C PHE A 249 16.56 -37.97 -19.98
N PHE A 250 17.26 -39.08 -20.26
CA PHE A 250 17.39 -39.61 -21.62
C PHE A 250 16.14 -40.36 -22.11
N SER A 251 15.32 -40.88 -21.19
CA SER A 251 14.07 -41.58 -21.53
C SER A 251 12.86 -40.67 -21.65
N THR A 252 12.97 -39.38 -21.30
CA THR A 252 11.85 -38.43 -21.28
C THR A 252 11.78 -37.64 -22.58
N VAL A 253 10.59 -37.54 -23.17
CA VAL A 253 10.32 -36.63 -24.30
C VAL A 253 9.81 -35.31 -23.73
N PHE A 254 10.62 -34.26 -23.83
CA PHE A 254 10.32 -32.97 -23.23
C PHE A 254 9.40 -32.10 -24.12
N THR A 255 8.39 -31.49 -23.51
CA THR A 255 7.53 -30.48 -24.15
C THR A 255 8.31 -29.21 -24.49
N PRO A 256 7.81 -28.33 -25.38
CA PRO A 256 8.49 -27.06 -25.69
C PRO A 256 8.76 -26.19 -24.46
N VAL A 257 7.82 -26.12 -23.50
CA VAL A 257 7.98 -25.38 -22.25
C VAL A 257 9.07 -26.02 -21.37
N GLN A 258 9.06 -27.35 -21.24
CA GLN A 258 10.10 -28.08 -20.50
C GLN A 258 11.48 -27.85 -21.11
N GLN A 259 11.61 -27.85 -22.44
CA GLN A 259 12.89 -27.56 -23.11
C GLN A 259 13.41 -26.14 -22.80
N GLN A 260 12.52 -25.14 -22.74
CA GLN A 260 12.87 -23.78 -22.35
C GLN A 260 13.33 -23.70 -20.89
N ILE A 261 12.62 -24.38 -19.98
CA ILE A 261 12.99 -24.49 -18.57
C ILE A 261 14.39 -25.10 -18.44
N LEU A 262 14.64 -26.25 -19.06
CA LEU A 262 15.92 -26.96 -19.00
C LEU A 262 17.07 -26.10 -19.57
N GLY A 263 16.83 -25.32 -20.64
CA GLY A 263 17.82 -24.42 -21.23
C GLY A 263 18.18 -23.21 -20.35
N LEU A 264 17.30 -22.77 -19.44
CA LEU A 264 17.64 -21.74 -18.45
C LEU A 264 18.44 -22.35 -17.28
N ILE A 265 18.02 -23.52 -16.82
CA ILE A 265 18.64 -24.22 -15.68
C ILE A 265 20.11 -24.58 -15.94
N GLN A 266 20.48 -24.91 -17.18
CA GLN A 266 21.88 -25.18 -17.56
C GLN A 266 22.86 -24.04 -17.22
N ARG A 267 22.35 -22.81 -17.06
CA ARG A 267 23.16 -21.62 -16.70
C ARG A 267 23.18 -21.35 -15.20
N GLY A 268 22.59 -22.23 -14.38
CA GLY A 268 22.36 -22.00 -12.96
C GLY A 268 21.31 -20.92 -12.77
N ALA A 269 20.04 -21.33 -12.65
CA ALA A 269 18.91 -20.41 -12.53
C ALA A 269 18.16 -20.62 -11.22
N THR A 270 17.66 -19.53 -10.64
CA THR A 270 16.63 -19.61 -9.60
C THR A 270 15.27 -19.88 -10.22
N ALA A 271 14.31 -20.35 -9.43
CA ALA A 271 12.93 -20.51 -9.85
C ALA A 271 12.35 -19.18 -10.37
N GLN A 272 12.66 -18.05 -9.74
CA GLN A 272 12.27 -16.72 -10.24
C GLN A 272 12.84 -16.44 -11.62
N GLN A 273 14.12 -16.74 -11.87
CA GLN A 273 14.74 -16.54 -13.19
C GLN A 273 14.11 -17.45 -14.26
N VAL A 274 13.69 -18.66 -13.90
CA VAL A 274 12.94 -19.54 -14.81
C VAL A 274 11.54 -18.99 -15.06
N LEU A 275 10.83 -18.59 -14.00
CA LEU A 275 9.52 -17.95 -14.11
C LEU A 275 9.61 -16.70 -14.99
N ASP A 276 10.64 -15.86 -14.86
CA ASP A 276 10.79 -14.66 -15.69
C ASP A 276 11.27 -14.96 -17.12
N GLY A 277 12.09 -15.99 -17.30
CA GLY A 277 12.73 -16.30 -18.59
C GLY A 277 11.89 -17.14 -19.55
N VAL A 278 10.89 -17.89 -19.05
CA VAL A 278 10.05 -18.74 -19.88
C VAL A 278 8.78 -17.98 -20.33
N PRO A 279 8.48 -17.91 -21.65
CA PRO A 279 7.33 -17.19 -22.19
C PRO A 279 6.00 -17.98 -22.07
N ALA A 280 5.72 -18.52 -20.88
CA ALA A 280 4.46 -19.16 -20.51
C ALA A 280 3.92 -18.55 -19.21
N HIS A 281 2.66 -18.80 -18.83
CA HIS A 281 2.14 -18.29 -17.56
C HIS A 281 2.84 -19.00 -16.37
N ASP A 282 2.96 -18.31 -15.23
CA ASP A 282 3.81 -18.78 -14.12
C ASP A 282 3.31 -20.09 -13.50
N GLY A 283 2.01 -20.29 -13.41
CA GLY A 283 1.37 -21.51 -12.92
C GLY A 283 1.63 -22.70 -13.83
N ALA A 284 1.61 -22.51 -15.15
CA ALA A 284 2.01 -23.55 -16.11
C ALA A 284 3.49 -23.91 -15.95
N ILE A 285 4.37 -22.91 -15.79
CA ILE A 285 5.80 -23.15 -15.54
C ILE A 285 6.00 -23.90 -14.22
N ALA A 286 5.29 -23.51 -13.17
CA ALA A 286 5.36 -24.17 -11.86
C ALA A 286 4.94 -25.64 -11.92
N GLN A 287 3.85 -25.95 -12.65
CA GLN A 287 3.42 -27.33 -12.89
C GLN A 287 4.49 -28.15 -13.62
N GLU A 288 5.14 -27.56 -14.63
CA GLU A 288 6.22 -28.25 -15.35
C GLU A 288 7.48 -28.45 -14.49
N ILE A 289 7.82 -27.50 -13.63
CA ILE A 289 8.91 -27.67 -12.64
C ILE A 289 8.59 -28.82 -11.69
N GLN A 290 7.36 -28.89 -11.16
CA GLN A 290 6.92 -30.00 -10.31
C GLN A 290 6.98 -31.34 -11.04
N HIS A 291 6.52 -31.37 -12.30
CA HIS A 291 6.56 -32.57 -13.14
C HIS A 291 8.00 -33.07 -13.37
N LEU A 292 8.91 -32.18 -13.79
CA LEU A 292 10.33 -32.51 -14.01
C LEU A 292 11.04 -32.96 -12.73
N THR A 293 10.67 -32.37 -11.59
CA THR A 293 11.17 -32.79 -10.27
C THR A 293 10.67 -34.20 -9.93
N GLY A 294 9.39 -34.48 -10.16
CA GLY A 294 8.78 -35.80 -9.95
C GLY A 294 9.38 -36.91 -10.84
N LEU A 295 9.82 -36.57 -12.05
CA LEU A 295 10.57 -37.47 -12.94
C LEU A 295 12.03 -37.68 -12.51
N GLY A 296 12.53 -36.92 -11.53
CA GLY A 296 13.94 -36.96 -11.13
C GLY A 296 14.89 -36.35 -12.17
N VAL A 297 14.38 -35.47 -13.05
CA VAL A 297 15.15 -34.72 -14.04
C VAL A 297 15.69 -33.42 -13.45
N LEU A 298 15.00 -32.88 -12.46
CA LEU A 298 15.30 -31.59 -11.84
C LEU A 298 15.53 -31.77 -10.33
N LEU A 299 16.61 -31.16 -9.84
CA LEU A 299 16.91 -31.03 -8.41
C LEU A 299 16.65 -29.60 -7.96
N CYS A 300 15.89 -29.47 -6.88
CA CYS A 300 15.59 -28.21 -6.24
C CYS A 300 16.51 -28.01 -5.04
N LYS A 301 17.34 -26.96 -5.05
CA LYS A 301 18.22 -26.59 -3.95
C LYS A 301 17.73 -25.30 -3.29
N GLU A 302 17.60 -25.34 -1.97
CA GLU A 302 17.31 -24.15 -1.17
C GLU A 302 18.37 -23.04 -1.41
N PRO A 303 17.98 -21.76 -1.40
CA PRO A 303 18.93 -20.65 -1.47
C PRO A 303 19.99 -20.74 -0.36
N GLU A 304 21.25 -20.49 -0.72
CA GLU A 304 22.44 -20.58 0.16
C GLU A 304 22.46 -19.56 1.32
N ALA A 305 21.37 -18.83 1.57
CA ALA A 305 21.29 -17.93 2.71
C ALA A 305 21.37 -18.73 4.01
N GLN A 306 22.55 -18.73 4.62
CA GLN A 306 22.79 -19.37 5.90
C GLN A 306 21.90 -18.76 6.99
N VAL A 307 21.59 -17.46 6.88
CA VAL A 307 20.76 -16.73 7.84
C VAL A 307 19.33 -16.56 7.31
N ARG A 308 18.34 -16.93 8.11
CA ARG A 308 16.91 -16.71 7.85
C ARG A 308 16.39 -15.59 8.73
N ILE A 309 15.59 -14.70 8.13
CA ILE A 309 14.99 -13.55 8.81
C ILE A 309 13.57 -13.89 9.22
N VAL A 310 13.26 -13.67 10.49
CA VAL A 310 11.91 -13.82 11.04
C VAL A 310 11.46 -12.47 11.60
N THR A 311 10.23 -12.08 11.34
CA THR A 311 9.59 -10.92 11.97
C THR A 311 8.15 -11.26 12.33
N ASP A 312 7.37 -10.28 12.75
CA ASP A 312 5.95 -10.44 13.06
C ASP A 312 5.07 -9.52 12.21
N SER A 313 3.76 -9.77 12.20
CA SER A 313 2.83 -9.08 11.30
C SER A 313 2.73 -7.58 11.56
N THR A 314 3.14 -7.08 12.72
CA THR A 314 3.20 -5.63 12.99
C THR A 314 4.32 -4.93 12.22
N SER A 315 5.16 -5.67 11.49
CA SER A 315 6.09 -5.08 10.52
C SER A 315 5.35 -4.41 9.37
N ASP A 316 4.09 -4.76 9.11
CA ASP A 316 3.32 -4.30 7.94
C ASP A 316 4.05 -4.53 6.60
N LEU A 317 4.97 -5.51 6.60
CA LEU A 317 5.74 -5.86 5.42
C LEU A 317 4.79 -6.46 4.36
N PRO A 318 4.76 -5.91 3.13
CA PRO A 318 3.92 -6.45 2.07
C PRO A 318 4.22 -7.94 1.81
N PRO A 319 3.22 -8.83 1.71
CA PRO A 319 3.44 -10.28 1.60
C PRO A 319 4.34 -10.70 0.44
N ASP A 320 4.19 -10.06 -0.73
CA ASP A 320 5.04 -10.35 -1.89
C ASP A 320 6.49 -9.95 -1.65
N LEU A 321 6.72 -8.85 -0.92
CA LEU A 321 8.04 -8.38 -0.57
C LEU A 321 8.69 -9.29 0.48
N ALA A 322 7.90 -9.74 1.46
CA ALA A 322 8.33 -10.76 2.42
C ALA A 322 8.75 -12.05 1.71
N ARG A 323 7.94 -12.55 0.75
CA ARG A 323 8.24 -13.75 -0.04
C ARG A 323 9.50 -13.56 -0.90
N ALA A 324 9.61 -12.44 -1.61
CA ALA A 324 10.75 -12.14 -2.48
C ALA A 324 12.09 -12.07 -1.72
N HIS A 325 12.06 -11.54 -0.49
CA HIS A 325 13.22 -11.49 0.39
C HIS A 325 13.36 -12.71 1.32
N GLY A 326 12.41 -13.64 1.27
CA GLY A 326 12.35 -14.81 2.13
C GLY A 326 12.35 -14.51 3.62
N ILE A 327 11.60 -13.47 3.99
CA ILE A 327 11.33 -13.09 5.37
C ILE A 327 10.10 -13.88 5.84
N THR A 328 10.24 -14.61 6.94
CA THR A 328 9.10 -15.27 7.57
C THR A 328 8.40 -14.29 8.50
N VAL A 329 7.08 -14.12 8.32
CA VAL A 329 6.25 -13.23 9.16
C VAL A 329 5.36 -14.10 10.06
N VAL A 330 5.48 -13.92 11.38
CA VAL A 330 4.63 -14.60 12.37
C VAL A 330 3.40 -13.74 12.65
N PRO A 331 2.17 -14.24 12.41
CA PRO A 331 0.97 -13.42 12.54
C PRO A 331 0.61 -13.16 13.99
N LEU A 332 0.34 -11.90 14.34
CA LEU A 332 -0.42 -11.58 15.54
C LEU A 332 -1.90 -11.96 15.33
N THR A 333 -2.67 -11.93 16.40
CA THR A 333 -4.13 -12.11 16.32
C THR A 333 -4.87 -10.84 16.68
N VAL A 334 -6.05 -10.66 16.09
CA VAL A 334 -7.00 -9.59 16.39
C VAL A 334 -8.35 -10.22 16.69
N ALA A 335 -8.93 -9.85 17.83
CA ALA A 335 -10.21 -10.37 18.29
C ALA A 335 -11.30 -9.29 18.25
N PHE A 336 -12.46 -9.63 17.70
CA PHE A 336 -13.71 -8.88 17.81
C PHE A 336 -14.70 -9.71 18.64
N GLY A 337 -14.84 -9.38 19.92
CA GLY A 337 -15.64 -10.17 20.85
C GLY A 337 -15.10 -11.60 21.00
N LYS A 338 -15.81 -12.58 20.44
CA LYS A 338 -15.41 -14.01 20.46
C LYS A 338 -14.69 -14.48 19.20
N GLN A 339 -14.71 -13.68 18.13
CA GLN A 339 -14.08 -14.04 16.86
C GLN A 339 -12.61 -13.61 16.89
N ILE A 340 -11.71 -14.51 16.55
CA ILE A 340 -10.26 -14.28 16.54
C ILE A 340 -9.75 -14.52 15.13
N TYR A 341 -8.97 -13.58 14.62
CA TYR A 341 -8.40 -13.61 13.28
C TYR A 341 -6.89 -13.48 13.37
N ARG A 342 -6.14 -14.26 12.60
CA ARG A 342 -4.70 -14.03 12.39
C ARG A 342 -4.53 -12.90 11.38
N ASP A 343 -3.70 -11.94 11.76
CA ASP A 343 -3.38 -10.74 10.99
C ASP A 343 -2.76 -11.11 9.63
N ARG A 344 -3.36 -10.58 8.54
CA ARG A 344 -3.02 -10.87 7.12
C ARG A 344 -3.12 -12.33 6.68
N ILE A 345 -3.65 -13.21 7.53
CA ILE A 345 -3.93 -14.61 7.19
C ILE A 345 -5.44 -14.83 7.10
N ASP A 346 -6.15 -14.54 8.19
CA ASP A 346 -7.61 -14.72 8.27
C ASP A 346 -8.36 -13.39 8.02
N LEU A 347 -7.69 -12.25 8.24
CA LEU A 347 -8.28 -10.92 8.08
C LEU A 347 -7.27 -9.97 7.43
N GLN A 348 -7.61 -9.45 6.25
CA GLN A 348 -6.81 -8.47 5.50
C GLN A 348 -7.14 -7.03 5.92
N PRO A 349 -6.22 -6.06 5.73
CA PRO A 349 -6.45 -4.65 6.08
C PRO A 349 -7.76 -4.07 5.54
N GLY A 350 -8.04 -4.22 4.24
CA GLY A 350 -9.29 -3.72 3.65
C GLY A 350 -10.56 -4.45 4.07
N GLN A 351 -10.45 -5.59 4.75
CA GLN A 351 -11.59 -6.22 5.44
C GLN A 351 -11.70 -5.70 6.88
N PHE A 352 -10.56 -5.47 7.52
CA PHE A 352 -10.45 -5.02 8.90
C PHE A 352 -11.03 -3.62 9.11
N TYR A 353 -10.66 -2.63 8.31
CA TYR A 353 -11.14 -1.24 8.54
C TYR A 353 -12.66 -1.08 8.38
N PRO A 354 -13.32 -1.69 7.36
CA PRO A 354 -14.78 -1.72 7.30
C PRO A 354 -15.41 -2.46 8.49
N LEU A 355 -14.80 -3.56 8.94
CA LEU A 355 -15.27 -4.31 10.12
C LEU A 355 -15.13 -3.47 11.39
N LEU A 356 -14.02 -2.76 11.56
CA LEU A 356 -13.74 -1.88 12.69
C LEU A 356 -14.81 -0.80 12.86
N THR A 357 -15.22 -0.17 11.76
CA THR A 357 -16.24 0.90 11.76
C THR A 357 -17.65 0.37 12.03
N ARG A 358 -17.97 -0.87 11.61
CA ARG A 358 -19.30 -1.47 11.76
C ARG A 358 -19.49 -2.25 13.07
N SER A 359 -18.39 -2.72 13.66
CA SER A 359 -18.42 -3.54 14.88
C SER A 359 -18.80 -2.71 16.10
N LYS A 360 -19.61 -3.31 16.98
CA LYS A 360 -19.88 -2.75 18.32
C LYS A 360 -18.73 -3.03 19.29
N ASP A 361 -18.05 -4.16 19.09
CA ASP A 361 -16.90 -4.57 19.90
C ASP A 361 -15.64 -3.90 19.36
N HIS A 362 -14.86 -3.29 20.25
CA HIS A 362 -13.54 -2.76 19.91
C HIS A 362 -12.55 -3.92 19.73
N PRO A 363 -11.68 -3.89 18.70
CA PRO A 363 -10.73 -4.97 18.48
C PRO A 363 -9.71 -5.04 19.62
N ALA A 364 -9.25 -6.26 19.91
CA ALA A 364 -8.12 -6.50 20.80
C ALA A 364 -7.05 -7.30 20.07
N SER A 365 -5.85 -6.74 19.94
CA SER A 365 -4.69 -7.44 19.38
C SER A 365 -3.95 -8.26 20.45
N ALA A 366 -3.48 -9.45 20.10
CA ALA A 366 -2.65 -10.28 20.98
C ALA A 366 -1.35 -10.77 20.28
N PRO A 367 -0.21 -10.79 21.00
CA PRO A 367 1.06 -11.29 20.49
C PRO A 367 1.00 -12.80 20.24
N PRO A 368 1.80 -13.35 19.31
CA PRO A 368 1.88 -14.79 19.11
C PRO A 368 2.52 -15.42 20.35
N PRO A 369 1.97 -16.50 20.92
CA PRO A 369 2.56 -17.20 22.05
C PRO A 369 3.89 -17.87 21.66
N ALA A 370 4.75 -18.13 22.65
CA ALA A 370 6.03 -18.82 22.43
C ALA A 370 5.88 -20.18 21.73
N ALA A 371 4.75 -20.86 21.95
CA ALA A 371 4.42 -22.13 21.31
C ALA A 371 4.24 -22.04 19.79
N GLU A 372 3.96 -20.85 19.23
CA GLU A 372 3.88 -20.63 17.78
C GLU A 372 5.27 -20.36 17.17
N PHE A 373 6.18 -19.74 17.92
CA PHE A 373 7.55 -19.50 17.48
C PHE A 373 8.43 -20.77 17.52
N ALA A 374 8.26 -21.62 18.53
CA ALA A 374 9.18 -22.74 18.75
C ALA A 374 9.23 -23.74 17.57
N PRO A 375 8.11 -24.19 16.97
CA PRO A 375 8.15 -25.06 15.80
C PRO A 375 8.83 -24.42 14.58
N LEU A 376 8.59 -23.12 14.37
CA LEU A 376 9.23 -22.35 13.30
C LEU A 376 10.76 -22.32 13.49
N PHE A 377 11.22 -21.91 14.67
CA PHE A 377 12.65 -21.87 14.98
C PHE A 377 13.29 -23.25 14.89
N ARG A 378 12.63 -24.29 15.41
CA ARG A 378 13.08 -25.67 15.32
C ARG A 378 13.31 -26.08 13.87
N ASN A 379 12.32 -25.85 13.01
CA ASN A 379 12.39 -26.22 11.60
C ASN A 379 13.55 -25.52 10.89
N LEU A 380 13.71 -24.21 11.08
CA LEU A 380 14.81 -23.44 10.47
C LEU A 380 16.17 -23.92 10.95
N LEU A 381 16.31 -24.13 12.27
CA LEU A 381 17.54 -24.63 12.85
C LEU A 381 17.86 -26.03 12.32
N ASP A 382 16.88 -26.95 12.28
CA ASP A 382 17.06 -28.34 11.83
C ASP A 382 17.47 -28.45 10.35
N GLN A 383 17.10 -27.47 9.54
CA GLN A 383 17.59 -27.28 8.16
C GLN A 383 19.02 -26.72 8.08
N GLY A 384 19.65 -26.41 9.23
CA GLY A 384 21.01 -25.90 9.33
C GLY A 384 21.13 -24.38 9.22
N HIS A 385 20.01 -23.65 9.23
CA HIS A 385 20.03 -22.19 9.16
C HIS A 385 20.38 -21.56 10.52
N GLU A 386 21.05 -20.42 10.47
CA GLU A 386 21.06 -19.43 11.54
C GLU A 386 19.79 -18.56 11.44
N VAL A 387 19.32 -18.01 12.56
CA VAL A 387 18.07 -17.23 12.58
C VAL A 387 18.31 -15.87 13.22
N VAL A 388 17.86 -14.82 12.54
CA VAL A 388 17.73 -13.47 13.10
C VAL A 388 16.24 -13.12 13.14
N SER A 389 15.67 -13.10 14.35
CA SER A 389 14.27 -12.81 14.60
C SER A 389 14.15 -11.39 15.16
N LEU A 390 13.52 -10.47 14.44
CA LEU A 390 13.37 -9.06 14.85
C LEU A 390 11.90 -8.68 15.00
N HIS A 391 11.57 -8.03 16.11
CA HIS A 391 10.18 -7.82 16.50
C HIS A 391 9.89 -6.38 16.89
N ILE A 392 8.59 -6.07 16.90
CA ILE A 392 8.03 -4.84 17.47
C ILE A 392 8.62 -4.53 18.84
N SER A 393 8.69 -3.23 19.16
CA SER A 393 9.10 -2.76 20.47
C SER A 393 8.48 -3.55 21.61
N SER A 394 9.31 -3.98 22.56
CA SER A 394 8.87 -4.63 23.80
C SER A 394 7.94 -3.75 24.65
N LEU A 395 7.97 -2.42 24.49
CA LEU A 395 7.06 -1.51 25.16
C LEU A 395 5.65 -1.49 24.56
N LEU A 396 5.48 -1.99 23.34
CA LEU A 396 4.19 -2.02 22.64
C LEU A 396 3.55 -3.43 22.68
N SER A 397 4.37 -4.48 22.68
CA SER A 397 3.92 -5.87 22.61
C SER A 397 4.86 -6.86 23.28
N LYS A 398 4.28 -7.96 23.78
CA LYS A 398 5.04 -9.11 24.32
C LYS A 398 5.62 -10.04 23.25
N THR A 399 5.52 -9.69 21.96
CA THR A 399 6.02 -10.52 20.86
C THR A 399 7.51 -10.82 21.02
N PHE A 400 8.33 -9.82 21.35
CA PHE A 400 9.76 -10.00 21.60
C PHE A 400 10.04 -10.99 22.74
N GLU A 401 9.30 -10.89 23.84
CA GLU A 401 9.47 -11.76 25.01
C GLU A 401 9.06 -13.20 24.70
N ASN A 402 7.93 -13.39 24.00
CA ASN A 402 7.45 -14.70 23.58
C ASN A 402 8.41 -15.38 22.59
N ALA A 403 8.93 -14.63 21.61
CA ALA A 403 9.94 -15.12 20.69
C ALA A 403 11.24 -15.47 21.44
N THR A 404 11.67 -14.65 22.41
CA THR A 404 12.86 -14.92 23.24
C THR A 404 12.70 -16.18 24.09
N ALA A 405 11.52 -16.42 24.66
CA ALA A 405 11.25 -17.65 25.43
C ALA A 405 11.32 -18.92 24.53
N ALA A 406 10.76 -18.84 23.32
CA ALA A 406 10.85 -19.92 22.34
C ALA A 406 12.31 -20.16 21.89
N ALA A 407 13.05 -19.08 21.63
CA ALA A 407 14.46 -19.10 21.27
C ALA A 407 15.33 -19.83 22.31
N GLN A 408 15.16 -19.51 23.59
CA GLN A 408 15.91 -20.13 24.68
C GLN A 408 15.67 -21.64 24.75
N THR A 409 14.43 -22.06 24.52
CA THR A 409 14.04 -23.48 24.53
C THR A 409 14.73 -24.25 23.40
N GLU A 410 14.73 -23.70 22.17
CA GLU A 410 15.34 -24.35 21.01
C GLU A 410 16.89 -24.29 21.02
N LEU A 411 17.48 -23.22 21.58
CA LEU A 411 18.92 -23.16 21.81
C LEU A 411 19.38 -24.20 22.84
N ALA A 412 18.62 -24.39 23.93
CA ALA A 412 18.91 -25.45 24.90
C ALA A 412 18.83 -26.84 24.26
N ARG A 413 17.84 -27.08 23.40
CA ARG A 413 17.68 -28.35 22.66
C ARG A 413 18.88 -28.66 21.75
N THR A 414 19.46 -27.64 21.12
CA THR A 414 20.61 -27.78 20.22
C THR A 414 21.97 -27.72 20.94
N GLY A 415 21.99 -27.65 22.26
CA GLY A 415 23.21 -27.49 23.04
C GLY A 415 23.94 -26.18 22.78
N GLY A 416 23.25 -25.15 22.28
CA GLY A 416 23.81 -23.84 21.91
C GLY A 416 24.70 -23.85 20.66
N THR A 417 24.73 -24.94 19.89
CA THR A 417 25.62 -25.10 18.72
C THR A 417 25.16 -24.31 17.49
N ARG A 418 23.88 -23.94 17.42
CA ARG A 418 23.30 -23.16 16.31
C ARG A 418 22.94 -21.76 16.76
N ARG A 419 23.04 -20.78 15.84
CA ARG A 419 22.84 -19.37 16.17
C ARG A 419 21.42 -18.93 15.90
N LEU A 420 20.75 -18.49 16.98
CA LEU A 420 19.43 -17.89 16.91
C LEU A 420 19.44 -16.63 17.80
N ALA A 421 19.21 -15.49 17.18
CA ALA A 421 19.20 -14.20 17.86
C ALA A 421 17.81 -13.56 17.73
N VAL A 422 17.26 -13.14 18.86
CA VAL A 422 16.02 -12.36 18.91
C VAL A 422 16.37 -10.90 19.24
N LEU A 423 15.82 -9.96 18.48
CA LEU A 423 16.10 -8.53 18.59
C LEU A 423 14.81 -7.75 18.85
N ASP A 424 14.82 -6.96 19.92
CA ASP A 424 13.88 -5.86 20.10
C ASP A 424 14.33 -4.69 19.23
N THR A 425 13.49 -4.28 18.29
CA THR A 425 13.81 -3.18 17.37
C THR A 425 13.54 -1.80 17.96
N GLY A 426 12.70 -1.69 19.00
CA GLY A 426 12.18 -0.40 19.45
C GLY A 426 11.29 0.30 18.39
N GLN A 427 10.87 -0.40 17.34
CA GLN A 427 10.07 0.13 16.23
C GLN A 427 8.77 -0.67 16.05
N VAL A 428 7.91 -0.20 15.16
CA VAL A 428 6.66 -0.85 14.73
C VAL A 428 6.35 -0.45 13.29
N SER A 429 5.49 -1.20 12.60
CA SER A 429 4.97 -0.88 11.27
C SER A 429 6.10 -0.57 10.28
N ALA A 430 5.96 0.50 9.49
CA ALA A 430 6.94 0.99 8.52
C ALA A 430 8.40 0.99 9.03
N GLY A 431 8.64 1.27 10.31
CA GLY A 431 9.99 1.25 10.89
C GLY A 431 10.56 -0.16 11.04
N LEU A 432 9.72 -1.11 11.48
CA LEU A 432 10.06 -2.53 11.57
C LEU A 432 10.18 -3.16 10.16
N CYS A 433 9.34 -2.74 9.21
CA CYS A 433 9.43 -3.11 7.78
C CYS A 433 10.84 -2.83 7.23
N LEU A 434 11.33 -1.60 7.37
CA LEU A 434 12.65 -1.19 6.89
C LEU A 434 13.76 -2.04 7.49
N LEU A 435 13.72 -2.28 8.80
CA LEU A 435 14.72 -3.11 9.48
C LEU A 435 14.70 -4.56 8.98
N ALA A 436 13.52 -5.14 8.76
CA ALA A 436 13.38 -6.51 8.25
C ALA A 436 13.91 -6.65 6.83
N LEU A 437 13.65 -5.65 5.97
CA LEU A 437 14.16 -5.61 4.60
C LEU A 437 15.68 -5.51 4.56
N PHE A 438 16.27 -4.64 5.38
CA PHE A 438 17.71 -4.50 5.47
C PHE A 438 18.37 -5.76 6.05
N ALA A 439 17.73 -6.41 7.03
CA ALA A 439 18.16 -7.71 7.54
C ALA A 439 18.23 -8.77 6.44
N ALA A 440 17.18 -8.86 5.60
CA ALA A 440 17.12 -9.83 4.52
C ALA A 440 18.11 -9.54 3.39
N ARG A 441 18.35 -8.26 3.07
CA ARG A 441 19.38 -7.84 2.10
C ARG A 441 20.79 -8.22 2.57
N MET A 442 21.07 -8.10 3.86
CA MET A 442 22.35 -8.54 4.42
C MET A 442 22.46 -10.08 4.42
N ALA A 443 21.39 -10.80 4.76
CA ALA A 443 21.35 -12.26 4.72
C ALA A 443 21.54 -12.81 3.30
N ALA A 444 20.95 -12.17 2.29
CA ALA A 444 21.12 -12.51 0.88
C ALA A 444 22.56 -12.33 0.36
N ARG A 445 23.37 -11.52 1.06
CA ARG A 445 24.80 -11.32 0.80
C ARG A 445 25.69 -12.20 1.66
N SER A 446 25.10 -13.21 2.30
CA SER A 446 25.79 -14.14 3.19
C SER A 446 26.53 -13.44 4.35
N GLU A 447 26.04 -12.27 4.80
CA GLU A 447 26.54 -11.71 6.05
C GLU A 447 26.16 -12.64 7.22
N PRO A 448 27.09 -12.95 8.15
CA PRO A 448 26.81 -13.84 9.27
C PRO A 448 25.82 -13.20 10.25
N ALA A 449 25.06 -14.02 10.96
CA ALA A 449 23.99 -13.58 11.86
C ALA A 449 24.45 -12.53 12.90
N GLU A 450 25.65 -12.67 13.49
CA GLU A 450 26.21 -11.70 14.44
C GLU A 450 26.34 -10.31 13.85
N ARG A 451 26.78 -10.23 12.60
CA ARG A 451 27.05 -8.97 11.92
C ARG A 451 25.75 -8.29 11.56
N ILE A 452 24.76 -9.05 11.10
CA ILE A 452 23.39 -8.58 10.87
C ILE A 452 22.82 -7.99 12.16
N VAL A 453 22.86 -8.74 13.27
CA VAL A 453 22.35 -8.27 14.57
C VAL A 453 23.06 -7.00 15.03
N ARG A 454 24.39 -6.92 14.90
CA ARG A 454 25.16 -5.73 15.27
C ARG A 454 24.75 -4.50 14.44
N ARG A 455 24.61 -4.66 13.14
CA ARG A 455 24.19 -3.57 12.24
C ARG A 455 22.76 -3.13 12.54
N LEU A 456 21.83 -4.06 12.77
CA LEU A 456 20.45 -3.72 13.13
C LEU A 456 20.35 -2.95 14.45
N ARG A 457 21.18 -3.30 15.45
CA ARG A 457 21.26 -2.55 16.72
C ARG A 457 21.76 -1.11 16.56
N ASP A 458 22.63 -0.86 15.58
CA ASP A 458 23.10 0.49 15.24
C ASP A 458 22.09 1.26 14.37
N MET A 459 21.38 0.55 13.50
CA MET A 459 20.41 1.11 12.56
C MET A 459 19.09 1.50 13.23
N ALA A 460 18.53 0.65 14.09
CA ALA A 460 17.20 0.84 14.67
C ALA A 460 17.03 2.17 15.44
N PRO A 461 18.01 2.66 16.22
CA PRO A 461 17.92 3.97 16.88
C PRO A 461 17.94 5.17 15.92
N ARG A 462 18.44 4.99 14.68
CA ARG A 462 18.44 6.02 13.63
C ARG A 462 17.14 6.07 12.83
N VAL A 463 16.22 5.15 13.06
CA VAL A 463 14.90 5.12 12.42
C VAL A 463 13.96 6.07 13.15
N HIS A 464 13.53 7.11 12.46
CA HIS A 464 12.51 8.04 12.93
C HIS A 464 11.14 7.63 12.39
N THR A 465 10.26 7.16 13.26
CA THR A 465 8.86 6.88 12.94
C THR A 465 7.99 8.03 13.45
N LEU A 466 7.36 8.76 12.54
CA LEU A 466 6.49 9.91 12.80
C LEU A 466 5.13 9.69 12.13
N PHE A 467 4.05 10.02 12.81
CA PHE A 467 2.71 9.79 12.29
C PHE A 467 1.66 10.72 12.90
N VAL A 468 0.50 10.76 12.27
CA VAL A 468 -0.71 11.40 12.77
C VAL A 468 -1.85 10.38 12.77
N VAL A 469 -2.83 10.61 13.64
CA VAL A 469 -4.07 9.83 13.74
C VAL A 469 -5.25 10.79 13.84
N ASP A 470 -6.43 10.35 13.42
CA ASP A 470 -7.65 11.16 13.55
C ASP A 470 -8.15 11.25 15.00
N THR A 471 -7.91 10.20 15.78
CA THR A 471 -8.25 10.19 17.21
C THR A 471 -7.23 9.38 18.02
N LEU A 472 -6.96 9.85 19.24
CA LEU A 472 -6.15 9.13 20.23
C LEU A 472 -6.91 7.99 20.91
N GLU A 473 -8.21 7.87 20.65
CA GLU A 473 -9.08 6.91 21.33
C GLU A 473 -8.66 5.45 21.09
N TYR A 474 -8.29 5.08 19.86
CA TYR A 474 -7.80 3.73 19.54
C TYR A 474 -6.53 3.41 20.34
N LEU A 475 -5.58 4.34 20.36
CA LEU A 475 -4.33 4.16 21.10
C LEU A 475 -4.59 4.03 22.61
N ALA A 476 -5.53 4.80 23.14
CA ALA A 476 -5.90 4.77 24.56
C ALA A 476 -6.59 3.46 24.94
N ARG A 477 -7.60 3.04 24.16
CA ARG A 477 -8.35 1.79 24.38
C ARG A 477 -7.49 0.55 24.21
N GLY A 478 -6.62 0.57 23.20
CA GLY A 478 -5.61 -0.46 22.98
C GLY A 478 -4.51 -0.46 24.04
N GLY A 479 -4.37 0.60 24.85
CA GLY A 479 -3.36 0.71 25.90
C GLY A 479 -1.95 1.02 25.41
N ARG A 480 -1.79 1.41 24.13
CA ARG A 480 -0.50 1.70 23.47
C ARG A 480 -0.30 3.20 23.20
N ILE A 481 -1.09 4.05 23.85
CA ILE A 481 -0.98 5.51 23.75
C ILE A 481 0.31 6.08 24.34
N GLY A 482 0.96 5.35 25.24
CA GLY A 482 2.21 5.74 25.86
C GLY A 482 2.20 7.14 26.46
N ARG A 483 3.24 7.92 26.18
CA ARG A 483 3.39 9.32 26.65
C ARG A 483 2.36 10.27 26.05
N ALA A 484 1.73 9.91 24.92
CA ALA A 484 0.65 10.71 24.33
C ALA A 484 -0.64 10.68 25.17
N ARG A 485 -0.70 9.88 26.25
CA ARG A 485 -1.82 9.91 27.20
C ARG A 485 -2.06 11.30 27.79
N ALA A 486 -1.01 12.12 27.90
CA ALA A 486 -1.10 13.51 28.36
C ALA A 486 -1.97 14.41 27.47
N LEU A 487 -2.26 13.99 26.24
CA LEU A 487 -3.08 14.73 25.27
C LEU A 487 -4.56 14.31 25.28
N LEU A 488 -4.95 13.31 26.08
CA LEU A 488 -6.35 12.91 26.21
C LEU A 488 -7.18 14.06 26.80
N GLY A 489 -8.27 14.42 26.13
CA GLY A 489 -9.14 15.55 26.51
C GLY A 489 -8.69 16.91 25.95
N GLY A 490 -7.75 16.94 25.00
CA GLY A 490 -7.29 18.15 24.32
C GLY A 490 -8.35 18.88 23.47
N LEU A 491 -8.01 20.11 23.04
CA LEU A 491 -8.88 21.01 22.28
C LEU A 491 -9.30 20.42 20.92
N LEU A 492 -10.60 20.58 20.59
CA LEU A 492 -11.14 20.34 19.25
C LEU A 492 -10.28 21.06 18.19
N ARG A 493 -9.99 20.37 17.06
CA ARG A 493 -9.24 20.87 15.88
C ARG A 493 -7.71 20.92 15.97
N ILE A 494 -7.09 20.40 17.02
CA ILE A 494 -5.63 20.21 17.07
C ILE A 494 -5.30 18.75 16.75
N LYS A 495 -4.54 18.50 15.67
CA LYS A 495 -4.01 17.16 15.35
C LYS A 495 -2.61 16.99 15.94
N PRO A 496 -2.38 16.03 16.84
CA PRO A 496 -1.05 15.80 17.40
C PRO A 496 -0.13 15.13 16.37
N ILE A 497 1.12 15.58 16.32
CA ILE A 497 2.19 14.85 15.62
C ILE A 497 2.82 13.91 16.63
N LEU A 498 2.72 12.61 16.37
CA LEU A 498 3.23 11.55 17.21
C LEU A 498 4.47 10.93 16.59
N GLY A 499 5.21 10.18 17.39
CA GLY A 499 6.26 9.30 16.90
C GLY A 499 6.60 8.21 17.90
N VAL A 500 7.47 7.29 17.48
CA VAL A 500 8.02 6.24 18.35
C VAL A 500 9.38 6.70 18.84
N VAL A 501 9.49 6.93 20.15
CA VAL A 501 10.73 7.37 20.81
C VAL A 501 10.99 6.43 21.97
N ASP A 502 12.21 5.88 22.02
CA ASP A 502 12.61 4.86 23.00
C ASP A 502 11.65 3.65 23.03
N GLY A 503 11.04 3.30 21.89
CA GLY A 503 10.08 2.21 21.77
C GLY A 503 8.62 2.56 22.14
N GLU A 504 8.32 3.79 22.56
CA GLU A 504 6.98 4.18 23.03
C GLU A 504 6.38 5.32 22.21
N VAL A 505 5.04 5.32 22.06
CA VAL A 505 4.30 6.41 21.41
C VAL A 505 4.47 7.71 22.21
N THR A 506 5.00 8.74 21.55
CA THR A 506 5.39 10.01 22.16
C THR A 506 4.88 11.19 21.32
N PRO A 507 4.31 12.24 21.94
CA PRO A 507 3.93 13.46 21.25
C PRO A 507 5.16 14.31 20.92
N LEU A 508 5.29 14.72 19.66
CA LEU A 508 6.47 15.43 19.14
C LEU A 508 6.12 16.82 18.60
N GLY A 509 4.83 17.10 18.40
CA GLY A 509 4.34 18.39 17.94
C GLY A 509 2.82 18.41 17.80
N GLN A 510 2.30 19.49 17.25
CA GLN A 510 0.88 19.64 16.98
C GLN A 510 0.67 20.53 15.76
N ALA A 511 -0.38 20.25 14.99
CA ALA A 511 -0.86 21.06 13.89
C ALA A 511 -2.29 21.55 14.17
N ARG A 512 -2.63 22.73 13.66
CA ARG A 512 -4.01 23.24 13.66
C ARG A 512 -4.69 22.81 12.36
N GLY A 513 -5.76 22.01 12.48
CA GLY A 513 -6.48 21.42 11.35
C GLY A 513 -5.73 20.25 10.68
N GLY A 514 -6.47 19.34 10.02
CA GLY A 514 -5.88 18.15 9.39
C GLY A 514 -5.00 18.44 8.19
N ARG A 515 -5.33 19.47 7.38
CA ARG A 515 -4.55 19.84 6.18
C ARG A 515 -3.09 20.22 6.49
N ASN A 516 -2.83 20.76 7.68
CA ASN A 516 -1.49 21.17 8.14
C ASN A 516 -0.70 20.07 8.87
N ALA A 517 -1.32 18.90 9.10
CA ALA A 517 -0.72 17.84 9.89
C ALA A 517 0.50 17.21 9.20
N GLN A 518 0.41 16.90 7.90
CA GLN A 518 1.53 16.31 7.14
C GLN A 518 2.70 17.29 6.92
N PRO A 519 2.48 18.57 6.52
CA PRO A 519 3.56 19.56 6.46
C PRO A 519 4.30 19.68 7.80
N ARG A 520 3.56 19.78 8.91
CA ARG A 520 4.18 19.86 10.24
C ARG A 520 4.91 18.58 10.62
N LEU A 521 4.40 17.41 10.25
CA LEU A 521 5.08 16.13 10.44
C LEU A 521 6.46 16.12 9.75
N LEU A 522 6.53 16.59 8.50
CA LEU A 522 7.78 16.66 7.74
C LEU A 522 8.75 17.71 8.27
N GLU A 523 8.25 18.81 8.86
CA GLU A 523 9.10 19.75 9.60
C GLU A 523 9.72 19.10 10.83
N VAL A 524 8.94 18.36 11.62
CA VAL A 524 9.46 17.60 12.77
C VAL A 524 10.50 16.56 12.34
N LEU A 525 10.36 15.98 11.13
CA LEU A 525 11.41 15.13 10.55
C LEU A 525 12.66 15.94 10.21
N ALA A 526 12.52 17.08 9.52
CA ALA A 526 13.63 17.94 9.12
C ALA A 526 14.40 18.51 10.33
N GLU A 527 13.74 18.67 11.48
CA GLU A 527 14.38 19.04 12.76
C GLU A 527 15.31 17.93 13.31
N ARG A 528 15.19 16.68 12.83
CA ARG A 528 15.92 15.50 13.33
C ARG A 528 17.00 14.98 12.40
N ILE A 529 16.91 15.28 11.10
CA ILE A 529 17.82 14.75 10.06
C ILE A 529 18.28 15.85 9.10
N ASP A 530 19.44 15.66 8.45
CA ASP A 530 19.92 16.61 7.42
C ASP A 530 19.21 16.38 6.09
N VAL A 531 18.32 17.29 5.69
CA VAL A 531 17.49 17.18 4.46
C VAL A 531 18.30 16.98 3.17
N ARG A 532 19.61 17.30 3.18
CA ARG A 532 20.52 17.19 2.03
C ARG A 532 21.22 15.84 1.91
N LYS A 533 21.06 14.95 2.90
CA LYS A 533 21.64 13.61 2.85
C LYS A 533 20.64 12.60 2.30
N PRO A 534 21.11 11.49 1.70
CA PRO A 534 20.23 10.43 1.24
C PRO A 534 19.30 9.93 2.35
N LEU A 535 18.05 9.68 1.97
CA LEU A 535 16.99 9.23 2.87
C LEU A 535 16.37 7.93 2.33
N ILE A 536 16.24 6.94 3.20
CA ILE A 536 15.38 5.77 2.97
C ILE A 536 14.12 5.99 3.77
N ALA A 537 12.96 5.76 3.16
CA ALA A 537 11.68 5.96 3.80
C ALA A 537 10.72 4.78 3.58
N ALA A 538 9.81 4.59 4.52
CA ALA A 538 8.60 3.80 4.36
C ALA A 538 7.40 4.64 4.81
N ILE A 539 6.37 4.73 3.98
CA ILE A 539 5.16 5.51 4.22
C ILE A 539 4.07 4.55 4.69
N GLY A 540 3.59 4.72 5.91
CA GLY A 540 2.52 3.91 6.48
C GLY A 540 1.16 4.60 6.39
N HIS A 541 0.09 3.88 6.04
CA HIS A 541 -1.29 4.39 6.13
C HIS A 541 -2.29 3.35 6.61
N ALA A 542 -3.35 3.81 7.28
CA ALA A 542 -4.51 3.01 7.67
C ALA A 542 -5.74 3.47 6.87
N ASP A 543 -6.05 2.76 5.78
CA ASP A 543 -7.21 3.05 4.90
C ASP A 543 -7.26 4.48 4.35
N VAL A 544 -6.08 5.10 4.14
CA VAL A 544 -5.95 6.46 3.56
C VAL A 544 -4.83 6.54 2.52
N PRO A 545 -4.86 5.74 1.44
CA PRO A 545 -3.79 5.70 0.42
C PRO A 545 -3.54 7.06 -0.22
N ALA A 546 -4.57 7.87 -0.44
CA ALA A 546 -4.42 9.23 -0.97
C ALA A 546 -3.60 10.16 -0.06
N GLN A 547 -3.73 9.99 1.26
CA GLN A 547 -2.92 10.72 2.24
C GLN A 547 -1.46 10.24 2.25
N ALA A 548 -1.22 8.92 2.08
CA ALA A 548 0.13 8.38 1.95
C ALA A 548 0.84 8.92 0.69
N ASP A 549 0.17 8.92 -0.46
CA ASP A 549 0.71 9.46 -1.71
C ASP A 549 1.06 10.95 -1.60
N ARG A 550 0.19 11.73 -0.93
CA ARG A 550 0.47 13.14 -0.62
C ARG A 550 1.71 13.27 0.26
N LEU A 551 1.83 12.44 1.29
CA LEU A 551 2.97 12.47 2.20
C LEU A 551 4.26 12.08 1.47
N GLU A 552 4.25 11.02 0.66
CA GLU A 552 5.42 10.58 -0.11
C GLU A 552 5.87 11.66 -1.09
N ARG A 553 4.94 12.26 -1.84
CA ARG A 553 5.27 13.34 -2.78
C ARG A 553 5.92 14.53 -2.05
N THR A 554 5.30 14.98 -0.97
CA THR A 554 5.82 16.11 -0.18
C THR A 554 7.18 15.78 0.48
N LEU A 555 7.38 14.52 0.86
CA LEU A 555 8.67 14.01 1.34
C LEU A 555 9.74 14.10 0.25
N ARG A 556 9.44 13.65 -0.97
CA ARG A 556 10.37 13.71 -2.12
C ARG A 556 10.69 15.14 -2.57
N GLU A 557 9.77 16.08 -2.40
CA GLU A 557 10.00 17.51 -2.67
C GLU A 557 10.98 18.15 -1.67
N ARG A 558 11.02 17.66 -0.43
CA ARG A 558 11.80 18.27 0.68
C ARG A 558 13.10 17.54 1.01
N PHE A 559 13.20 16.25 0.69
CA PHE A 559 14.32 15.38 1.10
C PHE A 559 14.91 14.62 -0.09
N GLN A 560 16.19 14.25 0.00
CA GLN A 560 16.85 13.38 -0.99
C GLN A 560 16.48 11.90 -0.80
N VAL A 561 15.24 11.55 -1.13
CA VAL A 561 14.72 10.18 -1.00
C VAL A 561 15.32 9.27 -2.08
N ILE A 562 16.17 8.33 -1.69
CA ILE A 562 16.82 7.37 -2.59
C ILE A 562 16.08 6.03 -2.69
N GLU A 563 15.28 5.70 -1.68
CA GLU A 563 14.37 4.56 -1.66
C GLU A 563 13.13 4.93 -0.84
N ALA A 564 11.95 4.65 -1.37
CA ALA A 564 10.71 4.74 -0.61
C ALA A 564 9.82 3.54 -0.93
N LEU A 565 9.07 3.09 0.07
CA LEU A 565 8.04 2.07 -0.10
C LEU A 565 6.79 2.47 0.69
N ALA A 566 5.61 2.16 0.17
CA ALA A 566 4.37 2.30 0.91
C ALA A 566 4.03 0.99 1.64
N VAL A 567 3.58 1.10 2.88
CA VAL A 567 3.01 0.00 3.66
C VAL A 567 1.60 0.37 4.10
N GLU A 568 0.68 -0.56 3.92
CA GLU A 568 -0.64 -0.46 4.53
C GLU A 568 -0.55 -1.02 5.95
N VAL A 569 -1.15 -0.33 6.92
CA VAL A 569 -1.19 -0.76 8.32
C VAL A 569 -2.12 -1.95 8.46
N GLY A 570 -1.62 -3.05 9.01
CA GLY A 570 -2.34 -4.29 9.19
C GLY A 570 -3.29 -4.28 10.39
N PRO A 571 -4.26 -5.22 10.44
CA PRO A 571 -5.21 -5.36 11.55
C PRO A 571 -4.62 -5.24 12.96
N ALA A 572 -3.45 -5.85 13.25
CA ALA A 572 -2.90 -5.83 14.61
C ALA A 572 -2.45 -4.43 15.05
N VAL A 573 -1.79 -3.68 14.18
CA VAL A 573 -1.40 -2.29 14.43
C VAL A 573 -2.63 -1.39 14.33
N GLY A 574 -3.50 -1.60 13.33
CA GLY A 574 -4.73 -0.86 13.10
C GLY A 574 -5.73 -0.93 14.26
N ALA A 575 -5.78 -2.04 15.01
CA ALA A 575 -6.58 -2.15 16.24
C ALA A 575 -6.21 -1.11 17.30
N ASN A 576 -4.96 -0.62 17.28
CA ASN A 576 -4.43 0.38 18.21
C ASN A 576 -4.30 1.76 17.56
N ALA A 577 -3.98 1.85 16.27
CA ALA A 577 -3.79 3.11 15.57
C ALA A 577 -5.11 3.72 15.08
N GLY A 578 -6.10 2.90 14.75
CA GLY A 578 -7.35 3.31 14.10
C GLY A 578 -7.21 3.59 12.60
N PRO A 579 -8.33 3.83 11.90
CA PRO A 579 -8.33 4.36 10.54
C PRO A 579 -7.82 5.81 10.52
N GLY A 580 -7.37 6.29 9.35
CA GLY A 580 -6.89 7.66 9.19
C GLY A 580 -5.45 7.89 9.69
N PHE A 581 -4.79 6.85 10.19
CA PHE A 581 -3.35 6.90 10.44
C PHE A 581 -2.60 7.15 9.14
N VAL A 582 -1.65 8.10 9.17
CA VAL A 582 -0.66 8.28 8.10
C VAL A 582 0.66 8.73 8.71
N GLY A 583 1.76 8.18 8.23
CA GLY A 583 3.08 8.47 8.78
C GLY A 583 4.23 8.05 7.87
N VAL A 584 5.43 8.41 8.30
CA VAL A 584 6.68 8.03 7.66
C VAL A 584 7.64 7.47 8.70
N SER A 585 8.26 6.36 8.37
CA SER A 585 9.47 5.86 9.02
C SER A 585 10.65 6.10 8.11
N ALA A 586 11.68 6.79 8.58
CA ALA A 586 12.82 7.12 7.73
C ALA A 586 14.14 7.10 8.50
N PHE A 587 15.22 6.81 7.81
CA PHE A 587 16.58 6.91 8.34
C PHE A 587 17.58 7.29 7.25
N GLN A 588 18.70 7.87 7.67
CA GLN A 588 19.81 8.20 6.79
C GLN A 588 20.81 7.04 6.79
N PRO A 589 20.97 6.31 5.66
CA PRO A 589 21.91 5.20 5.60
C PRO A 589 23.35 5.72 5.67
N THR A 590 24.22 4.92 6.27
CA THR A 590 25.66 5.02 6.05
C THR A 590 26.00 4.57 4.62
N GLU A 591 27.21 4.88 4.14
CA GLU A 591 27.66 4.45 2.80
C GLU A 591 27.58 2.92 2.61
N ALA A 592 27.94 2.16 3.64
CA ALA A 592 27.83 0.69 3.63
C ALA A 592 26.38 0.20 3.58
N GLU A 593 25.44 0.94 4.16
CA GLU A 593 24.02 0.60 4.14
C GLU A 593 23.34 1.03 2.83
N ALA A 594 23.75 2.16 2.25
CA ALA A 594 23.26 2.58 0.94
C ALA A 594 23.57 1.52 -0.12
N GLY A 595 24.73 0.86 -0.01
CA GLY A 595 25.08 -0.28 -0.86
C GLY A 595 24.13 -1.48 -0.73
N LEU A 596 23.24 -1.57 0.27
CA LEU A 596 22.21 -2.62 0.42
C LEU A 596 20.98 -2.40 -0.47
N ILE A 597 20.81 -1.20 -1.02
CA ILE A 597 19.70 -0.86 -1.94
C ILE A 597 20.00 -1.46 -3.32
N ALA A 598 18.95 -1.92 -3.99
CA ALA A 598 18.94 -2.75 -5.20
C ALA A 598 19.87 -2.32 -6.37
N PRO A 599 20.17 -3.25 -7.31
CA PRO A 599 19.49 -4.53 -7.50
C PRO A 599 20.37 -5.73 -7.14
N LEU A 600 19.74 -6.69 -6.46
CA LEU A 600 20.17 -8.09 -6.56
C LEU A 600 19.78 -8.62 -7.93
#